data_AF-A0A9E4PYK3-F1
#
_entry.id   AF-A0A9E4PYK3-F1
#
_cell.length_a   1.000
_cell.length_b   1.000
_cell.length_c   1.000
_cell.angle_alpha   90.00
_cell.angle_beta   90.00
_cell.angle_gamma   90.00
#
_symmetry.space_group_name_H-M   'P 1'
#
loop_
_entity.id
_entity.type
_entity.pdbx_description
1 polymer ?
#
loop_
_entity_poly.entity_id
_entity_poly.type
_entity_poly.pdbx_seq_one_letter_code
_entity_poly.pdbx_strand_id
1 'polypeptide(L)'
;MQVNIERREGQVAVVTPEGRLDLASASEFKQALNDAVNAGDRILVVDLSKVPFVDSSGLGALISGMKATRLAGGDLRIAQVGEQARLILELTTLDKVMKLYPTVEEALVGL
;
A
#
# COMPACT_ATOMS: atom_id res chain seq x y z
N MET A 1 -13.11 6.80 2.31
CA MET A 1 -12.63 5.86 1.26
C MET A 1 -12.85 4.47 1.81
N GLN A 2 -13.24 3.47 1.02
CA GLN A 2 -13.36 2.11 1.58
C GLN A 2 -11.98 1.42 1.54
N VAL A 3 -11.61 0.70 2.60
CA VAL A 3 -10.42 -0.14 2.62
C VAL A 3 -10.82 -1.56 2.97
N ASN A 4 -10.62 -2.48 2.03
CA ASN A 4 -10.77 -3.90 2.28
C ASN A 4 -9.44 -4.51 2.73
N ILE A 5 -9.45 -5.40 3.72
CA ILE A 5 -8.26 -6.12 4.18
C ILE A 5 -8.55 -7.61 4.13
N GLU A 6 -7.79 -8.31 3.31
CA GLU A 6 -7.88 -9.76 3.17
C GLU A 6 -6.61 -10.40 3.72
N ARG A 7 -6.76 -11.15 4.82
CA ARG A 7 -5.65 -11.85 5.46
C ARG A 7 -5.38 -13.20 4.80
N ARG A 8 -4.11 -13.53 4.69
CA ARG A 8 -3.57 -14.75 4.10
C ARG A 8 -2.71 -15.48 5.14
N GLU A 9 -2.32 -16.71 4.84
CA GLU A 9 -1.37 -17.44 5.68
C GLU A 9 -0.01 -16.72 5.76
N GLY A 10 0.73 -16.91 6.85
CA GLY A 10 2.10 -16.40 6.97
C GLY A 10 2.24 -14.92 7.32
N GLN A 11 1.32 -14.34 8.09
CA GLN A 11 1.34 -12.91 8.49
C GLN A 11 1.27 -11.96 7.29
N VAL A 12 0.49 -12.33 6.27
CA VAL A 12 0.35 -11.57 5.03
C VAL A 12 -1.06 -10.99 4.96
N ALA A 13 -1.17 -9.73 4.56
CA ALA A 13 -2.45 -9.09 4.27
C ALA A 13 -2.43 -8.34 2.94
N VAL A 14 -3.49 -8.53 2.16
CA VAL A 14 -3.77 -7.74 0.96
C VAL A 14 -4.71 -6.60 1.36
N VAL A 15 -4.28 -5.36 1.14
CA VAL A 15 -5.01 -4.15 1.48
C VAL A 15 -5.47 -3.47 0.19
N THR A 16 -6.77 -3.39 -0.01
CA THR A 16 -7.37 -2.86 -1.24
C THR A 16 -8.17 -1.59 -0.92
N PRO A 17 -7.54 -0.40 -0.97
CA PRO A 17 -8.26 0.87 -0.96
C PRO A 17 -9.09 1.05 -2.24
N GLU A 18 -10.32 1.56 -2.10
CA GLU A 18 -11.23 1.85 -3.19
C GLU A 18 -11.66 3.31 -3.16
N GLY A 19 -11.41 4.00 -4.27
CA GLY A 19 -11.63 5.44 -4.42
C GLY A 19 -10.34 6.24 -4.45
N ARG A 20 -10.43 7.55 -4.25
CA ARG A 20 -9.28 8.46 -4.33
C ARG A 20 -8.43 8.34 -3.07
N LEU A 21 -7.11 8.37 -3.23
CA LEU A 21 -6.13 8.57 -2.15
C LEU A 21 -5.65 10.02 -2.16
N ASP A 22 -6.31 10.84 -1.39
CA ASP A 22 -6.11 12.29 -1.27
C ASP A 22 -6.14 12.74 0.20
N LEU A 23 -6.03 14.04 0.45
CA LEU A 23 -6.03 14.60 1.80
C LEU A 23 -7.21 14.11 2.68
N ALA A 24 -8.39 13.92 2.09
CA ALA A 24 -9.59 13.51 2.84
C ALA A 24 -9.56 12.04 3.26
N SER A 25 -8.88 11.18 2.50
CA SER A 25 -8.85 9.73 2.66
C SER A 25 -7.53 9.19 3.22
N ALA A 26 -6.46 9.97 3.15
CA ALA A 26 -5.12 9.57 3.56
C ALA A 26 -5.03 9.14 5.04
N SER A 27 -5.77 9.80 5.93
CA SER A 27 -5.78 9.45 7.36
C SER A 27 -6.42 8.08 7.61
N GLU A 28 -7.57 7.83 6.99
CA GLU A 28 -8.29 6.56 7.07
C GLU A 28 -7.45 5.41 6.50
N PHE A 29 -6.83 5.62 5.34
CA PHE A 29 -5.93 4.64 4.74
C PHE A 29 -4.74 4.32 5.64
N LYS A 30 -4.09 5.35 6.18
CA LYS A 30 -2.94 5.19 7.08
C LYS A 30 -3.33 4.41 8.33
N GLN A 31 -4.52 4.66 8.89
CA GLN A 31 -5.02 3.92 10.04
C GLN A 31 -5.20 2.43 9.69
N ALA A 32 -5.82 2.12 8.55
CA ALA A 32 -6.00 0.74 8.12
C ALA A 32 -4.67 -0.03 7.95
N LEU A 33 -3.63 0.62 7.41
CA LEU A 33 -2.29 0.03 7.32
C LEU A 33 -1.68 -0.22 8.71
N ASN A 34 -1.78 0.75 9.62
CA ASN A 34 -1.28 0.58 10.99
C ASN A 34 -2.02 -0.53 11.74
N ASP A 35 -3.33 -0.64 11.56
CA ASP A 35 -4.15 -1.67 12.19
C ASP A 35 -3.76 -3.07 11.71
N ALA A 36 -3.45 -3.24 10.42
CA ALA A 36 -2.92 -4.49 9.88
C ALA A 36 -1.56 -4.84 10.52
N VAL A 37 -0.63 -3.89 10.60
CA VAL A 37 0.68 -4.09 11.26
C VAL A 37 0.51 -4.50 12.73
N ASN A 38 -0.37 -3.80 13.46
CA ASN A 38 -0.67 -4.07 14.87
C ASN A 38 -1.37 -5.41 15.08
N ALA A 39 -2.14 -5.88 14.10
CA ALA A 39 -2.76 -7.21 14.10
C ALA A 39 -1.76 -8.36 13.91
N GLY A 40 -0.48 -8.04 13.64
CA GLY A 40 0.58 -9.04 13.47
C GLY A 40 0.95 -9.30 12.02
N ASP A 41 0.35 -8.60 11.06
CA ASP A 41 0.72 -8.71 9.65
C ASP A 41 2.12 -8.08 9.46
N ARG A 42 2.97 -8.77 8.69
CA ARG A 42 4.37 -8.38 8.39
C ARG A 42 4.58 -8.11 6.93
N ILE A 43 3.76 -8.69 6.07
CA ILE A 43 3.80 -8.43 4.64
C ILE A 43 2.47 -7.79 4.27
N LEU A 44 2.52 -6.52 3.89
CA LEU A 44 1.36 -5.82 3.37
C LEU A 44 1.50 -5.68 1.85
N VAL A 45 0.56 -6.23 1.11
CA VAL A 45 0.42 -5.96 -0.33
C VAL A 45 -0.71 -4.96 -0.51
N VAL A 46 -0.39 -3.74 -0.90
CA VAL A 46 -1.38 -2.72 -1.22
C VAL A 46 -1.77 -2.86 -2.69
N ASP A 47 -3.01 -3.25 -2.95
CA ASP A 47 -3.58 -3.32 -4.29
C ASP A 47 -4.23 -1.98 -4.67
N LEU A 48 -3.61 -1.27 -5.61
CA LEU A 48 -4.09 0.02 -6.10
C LEU A 48 -5.01 -0.07 -7.33
N SER A 49 -5.43 -1.28 -7.71
CA SER A 49 -6.32 -1.51 -8.88
C SER A 49 -7.61 -0.68 -8.85
N LYS A 50 -8.10 -0.35 -7.66
CA LYS A 50 -9.31 0.44 -7.42
C LYS A 50 -9.06 1.89 -7.01
N VAL A 51 -7.83 2.37 -7.17
CA VAL A 51 -7.44 3.75 -6.85
C VAL A 51 -7.17 4.52 -8.13
N PRO A 52 -8.13 5.32 -8.63
CA PRO A 52 -7.96 6.08 -9.87
C PRO A 52 -7.07 7.33 -9.70
N PHE A 53 -6.76 7.72 -8.46
CA PHE A 53 -6.05 8.96 -8.18
C PHE A 53 -5.27 8.90 -6.87
N VAL A 54 -4.03 9.37 -6.90
CA VAL A 54 -3.18 9.60 -5.72
C VAL A 54 -2.61 11.02 -5.75
N ASP A 55 -2.61 11.74 -4.62
CA ASP A 55 -1.86 12.99 -4.42
C ASP A 55 -0.70 12.83 -3.40
N SER A 56 -0.06 13.93 -3.03
CA SER A 56 1.04 13.94 -2.04
C SER A 56 0.62 13.42 -0.65
N SER A 57 -0.62 13.60 -0.24
CA SER A 57 -1.15 13.08 1.03
C SER A 57 -1.30 11.56 0.97
N GLY A 58 -1.82 11.04 -0.15
CA GLY A 58 -1.90 9.60 -0.42
C GLY A 58 -0.53 8.93 -0.46
N LEU A 59 0.45 9.55 -1.13
CA LEU A 59 1.85 9.09 -1.10
C LEU A 59 2.43 9.12 0.32
N GLY A 60 2.17 10.17 1.09
CA GLY A 60 2.61 10.28 2.48
C GLY A 60 2.04 9.16 3.37
N ALA A 61 0.80 8.74 3.12
CA ALA A 61 0.18 7.61 3.80
C ALA A 61 0.86 6.28 3.43
N LEU A 62 1.12 6.03 2.14
CA LEU A 62 1.86 4.85 1.67
C LEU A 62 3.26 4.77 2.30
N ILE A 63 4.01 5.87 2.30
CA ILE A 63 5.34 5.95 2.91
C ILE A 63 5.27 5.68 4.41
N SER A 64 4.27 6.25 5.10
CA SER A 64 4.08 6.04 6.53
C SER A 64 3.81 4.58 6.85
N GLY A 65 2.91 3.93 6.11
CA GLY A 65 2.59 2.51 6.30
C GLY A 65 3.79 1.60 5.98
N MET A 66 4.57 1.92 4.94
CA MET A 66 5.79 1.19 4.62
C MET A 66 6.81 1.29 5.76
N LYS A 67 7.03 2.49 6.32
CA LYS A 67 7.91 2.68 7.47
C LYS A 67 7.43 1.88 8.69
N ALA A 68 6.13 1.92 9.00
CA ALA A 68 5.55 1.18 10.11
C ALA A 68 5.73 -0.34 9.95
N THR A 69 5.46 -0.86 8.75
CA THR A 69 5.60 -2.29 8.44
C THR A 69 7.05 -2.74 8.55
N ARG A 70 8.00 -1.94 8.03
CA ARG A 70 9.44 -2.23 8.15
C ARG A 70 9.95 -2.17 9.59
N LEU A 71 9.48 -1.21 10.38
CA LEU A 71 9.79 -1.13 11.82
C LEU A 71 9.28 -2.36 12.59
N ALA A 72 8.17 -2.96 12.15
CA ALA A 72 7.64 -4.19 12.71
C ALA A 72 8.35 -5.47 12.21
N GLY A 73 9.44 -5.35 11.44
CA GLY A 73 10.21 -6.48 10.90
C GLY A 73 9.66 -7.05 9.59
N GLY A 74 8.83 -6.27 8.88
CA GLY A 74 8.14 -6.67 7.66
C GLY A 74 8.52 -5.83 6.43
N ASP A 75 7.66 -5.87 5.41
CA ASP A 75 7.76 -4.98 4.24
C ASP A 75 6.37 -4.65 3.66
N LEU A 76 6.27 -3.49 3.01
CA LEU A 76 5.08 -3.09 2.27
C LEU A 76 5.39 -3.08 0.77
N ARG A 77 4.56 -3.79 0.00
CA ARG A 77 4.64 -3.96 -1.45
C ARG A 77 3.41 -3.34 -2.08
N ILE A 78 3.53 -2.86 -3.32
CA ILE A 78 2.43 -2.22 -4.04
C ILE A 78 2.15 -3.01 -5.32
N ALA A 79 0.90 -3.32 -5.59
CA ALA A 79 0.43 -4.02 -6.77
C ALA A 79 -0.52 -3.15 -7.61
N GLN A 80 -0.59 -3.42 -8.92
CA GLN A 80 -1.59 -2.88 -9.85
C GLN A 80 -1.71 -1.34 -9.82
N VAL A 81 -0.58 -0.66 -9.83
CA VAL A 81 -0.54 0.81 -9.88
C VAL A 81 -1.06 1.31 -11.23
N GLY A 82 -2.14 2.10 -11.20
CA GLY A 82 -2.67 2.79 -12.38
C GLY A 82 -1.70 3.85 -12.93
N GLU A 83 -1.88 4.24 -14.20
CA GLU A 83 -0.95 5.13 -14.93
C GLU A 83 -0.70 6.47 -14.22
N GLN A 84 -1.75 7.13 -13.72
CA GLN A 84 -1.63 8.40 -13.00
C GLN A 84 -0.80 8.28 -11.71
N ALA A 85 -1.06 7.23 -10.93
CA ALA A 85 -0.33 6.99 -9.69
C ALA A 85 1.13 6.60 -9.97
N ARG A 86 1.37 5.80 -11.01
CA ARG A 86 2.70 5.41 -11.47
C ARG A 86 3.53 6.63 -11.88
N LEU A 87 2.97 7.54 -12.69
CA LEU A 87 3.66 8.76 -13.08
C LEU A 87 4.10 9.59 -11.87
N ILE A 88 3.23 9.73 -10.87
CA ILE A 88 3.55 10.47 -9.65
C ILE A 88 4.66 9.76 -8.85
N LEU A 89 4.63 8.43 -8.75
CA LEU A 89 5.66 7.65 -8.07
C LEU A 89 7.03 7.79 -8.75
N GLU A 90 7.07 7.77 -10.08
CA GLU A 90 8.29 7.96 -10.87
C GLU A 90 8.84 9.39 -10.73
N LEU A 91 7.97 10.41 -10.85
CA LEU A 91 8.35 11.82 -10.67
C LEU A 91 8.90 12.12 -9.27
N THR A 92 8.42 11.40 -8.27
CA THR A 92 8.85 11.54 -6.86
C THR A 92 9.97 10.58 -6.48
N THR A 93 10.46 9.75 -7.42
CA THR A 93 11.46 8.70 -7.21
C THR A 93 11.07 7.66 -6.16
N LEU A 94 9.78 7.58 -5.81
CA LEU A 94 9.27 6.66 -4.82
C LEU A 94 9.14 5.24 -5.37
N ASP A 95 9.12 5.08 -6.69
CA ASP A 95 9.29 3.81 -7.41
C ASP A 95 10.60 3.08 -7.05
N LYS A 96 11.64 3.82 -6.64
CA LYS A 96 12.92 3.24 -6.19
C LYS A 96 12.91 2.82 -4.72
N VAL A 97 11.98 3.36 -3.93
CA VAL A 97 11.88 3.12 -2.48
C VAL A 97 10.86 2.03 -2.18
N MET A 98 9.79 2.00 -2.97
CA MET A 98 8.67 1.08 -2.84
C MET A 98 8.76 0.01 -3.91
N LYS A 99 8.50 -1.24 -3.53
CA LYS A 99 8.50 -2.36 -4.49
C LYS A 99 7.17 -2.37 -5.21
N LEU A 100 7.19 -2.04 -6.49
CA LEU A 100 6.02 -2.02 -7.37
C LEU A 100 5.94 -3.33 -8.16
N TYR A 101 4.76 -3.93 -8.18
CA TYR A 101 4.47 -5.18 -8.86
C TYR A 101 3.28 -5.02 -9.83
N PRO A 102 3.30 -5.71 -10.98
CA PRO A 102 2.17 -5.74 -11.91
C PRO A 102 0.89 -6.31 -11.29
N THR A 103 0.99 -7.36 -10.48
CA THR A 103 -0.15 -8.10 -9.91
C THR A 103 0.02 -8.33 -8.40
N VAL A 104 -1.09 -8.65 -7.72
CA VAL A 104 -1.05 -9.03 -6.29
C VAL A 104 -0.27 -10.34 -6.13
N GLU A 105 -0.45 -11.28 -7.03
CA GLU A 105 0.23 -12.57 -7.05
C GLU A 105 1.75 -12.38 -7.12
N GLU A 106 2.25 -11.53 -8.02
CA GLU A 106 3.68 -11.22 -8.11
C GLU A 106 4.20 -10.51 -6.85
N ALA A 107 3.40 -9.65 -6.24
CA ALA A 107 3.76 -9.01 -4.97
C ALA A 107 3.82 -10.02 -3.81
N LEU A 108 3.18 -11.18 -3.92
CA LEU A 108 3.21 -12.26 -2.94
C LEU A 108 4.35 -13.27 -3.18
N VAL A 109 5.08 -13.19 -4.29
CA VAL A 109 6.22 -14.07 -4.56
C VAL A 109 7.45 -13.63 -3.76
N GLY A 110 8.25 -14.59 -3.27
CA GLY A 110 9.49 -14.31 -2.54
C GLY A 110 9.24 -13.68 -1.17
N LEU A 111 8.22 -14.19 -0.48
CA LEU A 111 7.97 -13.97 0.95
C LEU A 111 8.73 -15.00 1.79
#